data_AF-V6LB26-F1
#
_entry.id   AF-V6LB26-F1
#
_cell.length_a   1.000
_cell.length_b   1.000
_cell.length_c   1.000
_cell.angle_alpha   90.00
_cell.angle_beta   90.00
_cell.angle_gamma   90.00
#
_symmetry.space_group_name_H-M   'P 1'
#
loop_
_entity.id
_entity.type
_entity.pdbx_description
1 polymer ?
#
loop_
_entity_poly.entity_id
_entity_poly.type
_entity_poly.pdbx_seq_one_letter_code
_entity_poly.pdbx_strand_id
1 'polypeptide(L)'
;MTDTGTCSNRNTNCKANHFCPAINHNTVACIPCTEDMELGQGCYCKDNKVSINCKECNGTSCSTCLPGSFLNGTICTKCPKGCAECADSNSCQKCAVGFTMQDDKCVRVCNNNEECKDQGSTFCDMSTKRCAPCGQHCIICSSATVCNSCDLKTHITTIYGTCTPKCKDIEDGNYCKDGVPKPCAEGLESPCSCRYASNCASCNSAQDACDTCLPNVIKGNGGRCRDCATGFKLIGGMCWPETPVPAPPAPEPPTPDPNIPEPPVPEPPTPEPSGPDPVTPEPVPPSPPVPVPVAPTPSSPDPEVNSQNLSSGAVTGIVIGVLLVVGAIGGGLAYYFIRKAKKRVEQQ
;
A
#
# COMPACT_ATOMS: atom_id res chain seq x y z
N MET A 1 5.58 36.05 -26.33
CA MET A 1 4.85 34.88 -25.80
C MET A 1 4.04 35.37 -24.62
N THR A 2 2.75 35.05 -24.56
CA THR A 2 1.91 35.30 -23.38
C THR A 2 2.47 34.50 -22.20
N ASP A 3 2.67 35.16 -21.05
CA ASP A 3 3.14 34.52 -19.83
C ASP A 3 2.09 33.51 -19.32
N THR A 4 2.38 32.22 -19.48
CA THR A 4 1.50 31.12 -19.04
C THR A 4 1.75 30.70 -17.59
N GLY A 5 2.80 31.27 -16.98
CA GLY A 5 3.30 30.85 -15.67
C GLY A 5 4.19 29.61 -15.72
N THR A 6 4.69 29.23 -14.54
CA THR A 6 5.53 28.05 -14.36
C THR A 6 5.07 27.23 -13.18
N CYS A 7 5.34 25.94 -13.18
CA CYS A 7 4.84 25.03 -12.15
C CYS A 7 5.77 23.85 -11.93
N SER A 8 5.58 23.16 -10.81
CA SER A 8 6.17 21.86 -10.49
C SER A 8 5.16 21.04 -9.70
N ASN A 9 5.51 19.82 -9.27
CA ASN A 9 4.63 19.04 -8.40
C ASN A 9 4.35 19.68 -7.02
N ARG A 10 5.05 20.76 -6.66
CA ARG A 10 4.84 21.54 -5.42
C ARG A 10 4.44 22.98 -5.68
N ASN A 11 4.66 23.48 -6.89
CA ASN A 11 4.43 24.87 -7.23
C ASN A 11 3.28 24.99 -8.24
N THR A 12 2.27 25.78 -7.90
CA THR A 12 1.02 25.87 -8.66
C THR A 12 0.84 27.24 -9.30
N ASN A 13 1.86 27.80 -9.98
CA ASN A 13 1.78 29.16 -10.55
C ASN A 13 1.33 29.21 -12.02
N CYS A 14 0.47 28.30 -12.46
CA CYS A 14 -0.09 28.36 -13.80
C CYS A 14 -1.23 29.38 -13.91
N LYS A 15 -1.32 30.03 -15.06
CA LYS A 15 -2.43 30.91 -15.42
C LYS A 15 -3.69 30.14 -15.78
N ALA A 16 -4.84 30.82 -15.73
CA ALA A 16 -6.10 30.23 -16.13
C ALA A 16 -6.02 29.59 -17.54
N ASN A 17 -6.74 28.50 -17.75
CA ASN A 17 -6.76 27.67 -18.98
C ASN A 17 -5.42 27.00 -19.35
N HIS A 18 -4.51 26.87 -18.39
CA HIS A 18 -3.27 26.10 -18.54
C HIS A 18 -3.22 25.00 -17.48
N PHE A 19 -2.39 23.97 -17.72
CA PHE A 19 -2.11 22.92 -16.75
C PHE A 19 -0.61 22.74 -16.56
N CYS A 20 -0.27 22.00 -15.49
CA CYS A 20 1.10 21.69 -15.15
C CYS A 20 1.50 20.29 -15.64
N PRO A 21 2.46 20.16 -16.58
CA PRO A 21 2.93 18.85 -17.03
C PRO A 21 4.01 18.24 -16.12
N ALA A 22 4.51 18.97 -15.12
CA ALA A 22 5.56 18.47 -14.24
C ALA A 22 5.06 17.36 -13.29
N ILE A 23 5.76 16.23 -13.33
CA ILE A 23 5.57 15.10 -12.40
C ILE A 23 6.57 15.12 -11.23
N ASN A 24 7.55 16.02 -11.23
CA ASN A 24 8.62 16.11 -10.25
C ASN A 24 8.84 17.56 -9.77
N HIS A 25 9.91 17.79 -9.00
CA HIS A 25 10.22 19.08 -8.40
C HIS A 25 10.76 20.12 -9.39
N ASN A 26 11.07 19.72 -10.62
CA ASN A 26 11.60 20.62 -11.63
C ASN A 26 10.49 21.56 -12.10
N THR A 27 10.82 22.84 -12.15
CA THR A 27 9.90 23.87 -12.64
C THR A 27 9.88 23.85 -14.16
N VAL A 28 8.68 23.78 -14.74
CA VAL A 28 8.44 23.79 -16.18
C VAL A 28 7.42 24.88 -16.55
N ALA A 29 7.37 25.25 -17.82
CA ALA A 29 6.34 26.14 -18.33
C ALA A 29 4.97 25.46 -18.31
N CYS A 30 3.93 26.21 -17.95
CA CYS A 30 2.56 25.73 -18.05
C CYS A 30 2.12 25.72 -19.51
N ILE A 31 1.38 24.68 -19.89
CA ILE A 31 0.89 24.48 -21.26
C ILE A 31 -0.64 24.56 -21.28
N PRO A 32 -1.26 24.89 -22.43
CA PRO A 32 -2.72 24.95 -22.54
C PRO A 32 -3.37 23.64 -22.10
N CYS A 33 -4.56 23.69 -21.51
CA CYS A 33 -5.30 22.48 -21.17
C CYS A 33 -5.61 21.66 -22.44
N THR A 34 -5.18 20.39 -22.47
CA THR A 34 -5.33 19.48 -23.62
C THR A 34 -6.10 18.20 -23.25
N GLU A 35 -6.45 17.38 -24.23
CA GLU A 35 -7.06 16.06 -23.99
C GLU A 35 -6.08 15.03 -23.42
N ASP A 36 -4.77 15.21 -23.63
CA ASP A 36 -3.72 14.27 -23.23
C ASP A 36 -3.33 14.38 -21.74
N MET A 37 -4.02 15.20 -20.96
CA MET A 37 -3.82 15.31 -19.52
C MET A 37 -4.16 13.99 -18.82
N GLU A 38 -3.32 13.58 -17.87
CA GLU A 38 -3.52 12.35 -17.12
C GLU A 38 -4.42 12.54 -15.89
N LEU A 39 -5.14 11.49 -15.51
CA LEU A 39 -5.97 11.49 -14.30
C LEU A 39 -5.12 11.85 -13.06
N GLY A 40 -5.55 12.88 -12.32
CA GLY A 40 -4.81 13.46 -11.19
C GLY A 40 -4.12 14.78 -11.53
N GLN A 41 -3.86 15.07 -12.80
CA GLN A 41 -3.57 16.43 -13.27
C GLN A 41 -4.87 17.23 -13.39
N GLY A 42 -4.77 18.50 -13.76
CA GLY A 42 -5.98 19.28 -14.02
C GLY A 42 -5.70 20.69 -14.51
N CYS A 43 -6.69 21.22 -15.22
CA CYS A 43 -6.70 22.57 -15.71
C CYS A 43 -6.81 23.57 -14.55
N TYR A 44 -6.14 24.71 -14.69
CA TYR A 44 -6.26 25.83 -13.78
C TYR A 44 -7.42 26.68 -14.28
N CYS A 45 -8.60 26.58 -13.66
CA CYS A 45 -9.73 27.46 -14.02
C CYS A 45 -9.62 28.86 -13.40
N LYS A 46 -8.69 29.03 -12.45
CA LYS A 46 -8.31 30.30 -11.89
C LYS A 46 -6.80 30.34 -11.73
N ASP A 47 -6.21 31.51 -11.94
CA ASP A 47 -4.79 31.76 -11.72
C ASP A 47 -4.32 31.15 -10.41
N ASN A 48 -3.25 30.37 -10.53
CA ASN A 48 -2.54 29.70 -9.46
C ASN A 48 -3.36 28.67 -8.64
N LYS A 49 -4.56 28.31 -9.10
CA LYS A 49 -5.46 27.35 -8.44
C LYS A 49 -5.82 26.21 -9.39
N VAL A 50 -5.18 25.07 -9.19
CA VAL A 50 -5.47 23.84 -9.93
C VAL A 50 -6.87 23.31 -9.60
N SER A 51 -7.60 22.87 -10.63
CA SER A 51 -8.83 22.09 -10.48
C SER A 51 -8.52 20.65 -10.86
N ILE A 52 -8.24 19.80 -9.86
CA ILE A 52 -7.79 18.42 -10.08
C ILE A 52 -8.84 17.63 -10.88
N ASN A 53 -8.37 16.84 -11.84
CA ASN A 53 -9.12 16.10 -12.86
C ASN A 53 -9.97 16.97 -13.79
N CYS A 54 -9.81 18.29 -13.79
CA CYS A 54 -10.53 19.15 -14.71
C CYS A 54 -9.88 19.16 -16.09
N LYS A 55 -10.66 18.90 -17.13
CA LYS A 55 -10.25 18.98 -18.53
C LYS A 55 -10.46 20.39 -19.08
N GLU A 56 -11.67 20.94 -18.89
CA GLU A 56 -12.09 22.23 -19.45
C GLU A 56 -12.76 23.09 -18.40
N CYS A 57 -12.52 24.38 -18.48
CA CYS A 57 -13.06 25.38 -17.57
C CYS A 57 -14.16 26.20 -18.24
N ASN A 58 -15.23 26.45 -17.49
CA ASN A 58 -16.23 27.47 -17.81
C ASN A 58 -16.08 28.61 -16.80
N GLY A 59 -15.38 29.67 -17.22
CA GLY A 59 -14.99 30.75 -16.34
C GLY A 59 -14.04 30.25 -15.25
N THR A 60 -14.45 30.39 -13.99
CA THR A 60 -13.63 30.00 -12.81
C THR A 60 -13.89 28.57 -12.32
N SER A 61 -14.82 27.86 -12.95
CA SER A 61 -15.29 26.52 -12.55
C SER A 61 -14.98 25.49 -13.61
N CYS A 62 -14.92 24.21 -13.23
CA CYS A 62 -14.76 23.12 -14.18
C CYS A 62 -16.09 22.82 -14.88
N SER A 63 -16.07 22.58 -16.19
CA SER A 63 -17.22 22.15 -16.98
C SER A 63 -17.09 20.72 -17.50
N THR A 64 -15.87 20.26 -17.76
CA THR A 64 -15.59 18.94 -18.33
C THR A 64 -14.49 18.27 -17.54
N CYS A 65 -14.68 17.01 -17.16
CA CYS A 65 -13.72 16.24 -16.37
C CYS A 65 -12.87 15.31 -17.24
N LEU A 66 -11.68 14.95 -16.77
CA LEU A 66 -10.81 13.97 -17.41
C LEU A 66 -11.39 12.55 -17.29
N PRO A 67 -11.10 11.65 -18.26
CA PRO A 67 -11.47 10.24 -18.15
C PRO A 67 -11.02 9.63 -16.81
N GLY A 68 -11.91 8.87 -16.18
CA GLY A 68 -11.75 8.36 -14.81
C GLY A 68 -12.26 9.30 -13.72
N SER A 69 -13.00 10.35 -14.10
CA SER A 69 -13.71 11.24 -13.17
C SER A 69 -15.03 11.75 -13.74
N PHE A 70 -15.93 12.18 -12.86
CA PHE A 70 -17.25 12.73 -13.20
C PHE A 70 -17.44 14.12 -12.58
N LEU A 71 -18.28 14.93 -13.22
CA LEU A 71 -18.60 16.28 -12.74
C LEU A 71 -19.60 16.20 -11.59
N ASN A 72 -19.17 16.64 -10.40
CA ASN A 72 -20.03 16.77 -9.23
C ASN A 72 -20.16 18.27 -8.86
N GLY A 73 -21.22 18.90 -9.36
CA GLY A 73 -21.39 20.35 -9.28
C GLY A 73 -20.38 21.07 -10.18
N THR A 74 -19.30 21.60 -9.59
CA THR A 74 -18.24 22.34 -10.29
C THR A 74 -16.85 21.72 -10.13
N ILE A 75 -16.76 20.55 -9.48
CA ILE A 75 -15.51 19.83 -9.23
C ILE A 75 -15.55 18.43 -9.85
N CYS A 76 -14.39 17.92 -10.25
CA CYS A 76 -14.26 16.59 -10.82
C CYS A 76 -13.87 15.57 -9.75
N THR A 77 -14.80 14.65 -9.48
CA THR A 77 -14.61 13.58 -8.49
C THR A 77 -14.18 12.31 -9.21
N LYS A 78 -13.23 11.56 -8.64
CA LYS A 78 -12.73 10.32 -9.27
C LYS A 78 -13.82 9.25 -9.30
N CYS A 79 -13.84 8.50 -10.41
CA CYS A 79 -14.60 7.27 -10.53
C CYS A 79 -14.02 6.15 -9.64
N PRO A 80 -14.75 5.03 -9.46
CA PRO A 80 -14.18 3.81 -8.91
C PRO A 80 -12.87 3.40 -9.59
N LYS A 81 -12.00 2.68 -8.87
CA LYS A 81 -10.70 2.23 -9.40
C LYS A 81 -10.88 1.45 -10.70
N GLY A 82 -10.10 1.82 -11.72
CA GLY A 82 -10.14 1.16 -13.04
C GLY A 82 -11.30 1.57 -13.94
N CYS A 83 -12.15 2.48 -13.50
CA CYS A 83 -13.26 3.00 -14.27
C CYS A 83 -12.85 4.23 -15.09
N ALA A 84 -13.28 4.33 -16.35
CA ALA A 84 -13.07 5.49 -17.22
C ALA A 84 -14.30 6.41 -17.26
N GLU A 85 -15.50 5.87 -17.19
CA GLU A 85 -16.75 6.65 -17.23
C GLU A 85 -17.69 6.17 -16.12
N CYS A 86 -18.15 7.10 -15.29
CA CYS A 86 -19.05 6.84 -14.16
C CYS A 86 -20.06 7.98 -13.98
N ALA A 87 -21.22 7.69 -13.41
CA ALA A 87 -22.20 8.71 -13.02
C ALA A 87 -21.92 9.26 -11.61
N ASP A 88 -21.32 8.43 -10.75
CA ASP A 88 -21.05 8.72 -9.35
C ASP A 88 -19.84 7.92 -8.87
N SER A 89 -19.48 8.07 -7.58
CA SER A 89 -18.29 7.45 -7.00
C SER A 89 -18.40 5.93 -6.77
N ASN A 90 -19.56 5.33 -6.96
CA ASN A 90 -19.84 3.93 -6.68
C ASN A 90 -20.22 3.13 -7.93
N SER A 91 -20.67 3.78 -9.00
CA SER A 91 -21.03 3.13 -10.27
C SER A 91 -19.90 3.21 -11.29
N CYS A 92 -19.79 2.21 -12.16
CA CYS A 92 -18.94 2.28 -13.33
C CYS A 92 -19.74 1.90 -14.58
N GLN A 93 -19.71 2.78 -15.58
CA GLN A 93 -20.39 2.57 -16.86
C GLN A 93 -19.43 1.94 -17.88
N LYS A 94 -18.15 2.31 -17.82
CA LYS A 94 -17.13 1.82 -18.73
C LYS A 94 -15.78 1.76 -18.06
N CYS A 95 -15.12 0.62 -18.21
CA CYS A 95 -13.77 0.42 -17.70
C CYS A 95 -12.71 1.15 -18.52
N ALA A 96 -11.66 1.56 -17.82
CA ALA A 96 -10.47 2.14 -18.45
C ALA A 96 -9.71 1.10 -19.28
N VAL A 97 -8.81 1.58 -20.13
CA VAL A 97 -7.96 0.73 -20.96
C VAL A 97 -7.16 -0.22 -20.05
N GLY A 98 -7.13 -1.51 -20.40
CA GLY A 98 -6.51 -2.55 -19.57
C GLY A 98 -7.39 -3.12 -18.47
N PHE A 99 -8.65 -2.67 -18.34
CA PHE A 99 -9.63 -3.21 -17.40
C PHE A 99 -10.82 -3.83 -18.12
N THR A 100 -11.45 -4.80 -17.48
CA THR A 100 -12.67 -5.45 -17.96
C THR A 100 -13.75 -5.45 -16.88
N MET A 101 -15.01 -5.42 -17.30
CA MET A 101 -16.16 -5.40 -16.40
C MET A 101 -16.42 -6.82 -15.87
N GLN A 102 -16.39 -7.00 -14.55
CA GLN A 102 -16.70 -8.25 -13.86
C GLN A 102 -17.42 -7.95 -12.55
N ASP A 103 -18.61 -8.49 -12.36
CA ASP A 103 -19.45 -8.26 -11.17
C ASP A 103 -19.61 -6.76 -10.83
N ASP A 104 -19.95 -5.95 -11.84
CA ASP A 104 -20.07 -4.49 -11.80
C ASP A 104 -18.81 -3.73 -11.31
N LYS A 105 -17.65 -4.40 -11.32
CA LYS A 105 -16.34 -3.81 -11.00
C LYS A 105 -15.36 -3.93 -12.16
N CYS A 106 -14.52 -2.91 -12.32
CA CYS A 106 -13.46 -2.94 -13.32
C CYS A 106 -12.24 -3.67 -12.74
N VAL A 107 -11.94 -4.84 -13.29
CA VAL A 107 -10.79 -5.65 -12.89
C VAL A 107 -9.70 -5.53 -13.94
N ARG A 108 -8.46 -5.28 -13.50
CA ARG A 108 -7.32 -5.13 -14.39
C ARG A 108 -6.94 -6.47 -15.00
N VAL A 109 -6.88 -6.49 -16.33
CA VAL A 109 -6.36 -7.61 -17.10
C VAL A 109 -4.84 -7.46 -17.14
N CYS A 110 -4.14 -8.58 -16.98
CA CYS A 110 -2.68 -8.58 -16.98
C CYS A 110 -2.12 -9.73 -17.81
N ASN A 111 -0.94 -9.51 -18.40
CA ASN A 111 -0.18 -10.55 -19.09
C ASN A 111 1.11 -10.95 -18.39
N ASN A 112 1.56 -10.12 -17.46
CA ASN A 112 2.79 -10.30 -16.69
C ASN A 112 2.68 -9.51 -15.37
N ASN A 113 3.62 -9.74 -14.45
CA ASN A 113 3.62 -9.09 -13.15
C ASN A 113 3.94 -7.58 -13.19
N GLU A 114 4.60 -7.07 -14.24
CA GLU A 114 4.87 -5.64 -14.39
C GLU A 114 3.57 -4.84 -14.49
N GLU A 115 2.57 -5.40 -15.17
CA GLU A 115 1.27 -4.78 -15.31
C GLU A 115 0.48 -4.68 -14.01
N CYS A 116 0.84 -5.37 -12.92
CA CYS A 116 0.10 -5.29 -11.63
C CYS A 116 0.82 -4.44 -10.57
N LYS A 117 2.00 -3.90 -10.88
CA LYS A 117 2.83 -3.17 -9.89
C LYS A 117 2.20 -1.89 -9.36
N ASP A 118 1.34 -1.25 -10.14
CA ASP A 118 0.64 -0.02 -9.77
C ASP A 118 -0.47 -0.25 -8.73
N GLN A 119 -0.93 -1.49 -8.58
CA GLN A 119 -2.01 -1.82 -7.65
C GLN A 119 -1.55 -2.08 -6.22
N GLY A 120 -0.23 -2.14 -5.98
CA GLY A 120 0.38 -2.34 -4.67
C GLY A 120 0.11 -3.73 -4.10
N SER A 121 1.16 -4.51 -3.81
CA SER A 121 1.04 -5.88 -3.29
C SER A 121 0.06 -6.78 -4.08
N THR A 122 0.23 -6.80 -5.40
CA THR A 122 -0.48 -7.72 -6.29
C THR A 122 0.48 -8.34 -7.30
N PHE A 123 0.11 -9.50 -7.83
CA PHE A 123 0.79 -10.18 -8.94
C PHE A 123 -0.22 -10.50 -10.04
N CYS A 124 0.26 -10.83 -11.23
CA CYS A 124 -0.58 -11.31 -12.31
C CYS A 124 -0.83 -12.81 -12.15
N ASP A 125 -2.04 -13.17 -11.76
CA ASP A 125 -2.47 -14.56 -11.82
C ASP A 125 -2.67 -14.95 -13.29
N MET A 126 -1.78 -15.80 -13.78
CA MET A 126 -1.75 -16.22 -15.17
C MET A 126 -2.89 -17.18 -15.53
N SER A 127 -3.50 -17.84 -14.55
CA SER A 127 -4.66 -18.72 -14.76
C SER A 127 -5.92 -17.90 -15.06
N THR A 128 -6.10 -16.78 -14.37
CA THR A 128 -7.27 -15.89 -14.55
C THR A 128 -6.97 -14.69 -15.45
N LYS A 129 -5.69 -14.38 -15.72
CA LYS A 129 -5.21 -13.15 -16.36
C LYS A 129 -5.70 -11.90 -15.63
N ARG A 130 -5.66 -11.94 -14.29
CA ARG A 130 -6.09 -10.85 -13.41
C ARG A 130 -5.03 -10.53 -12.36
N CYS A 131 -4.97 -9.26 -11.95
CA CYS A 131 -4.16 -8.90 -10.80
C CYS A 131 -4.80 -9.44 -9.52
N ALA A 132 -4.10 -10.33 -8.83
CA ALA A 132 -4.52 -10.93 -7.57
C ALA A 132 -3.63 -10.41 -6.42
N PRO A 133 -4.16 -10.25 -5.20
CA PRO A 133 -3.38 -9.79 -4.07
C PRO A 133 -2.28 -10.79 -3.70
N CYS A 134 -1.16 -10.28 -3.22
CA CYS A 134 -0.13 -11.13 -2.60
C CYS A 134 -0.64 -11.79 -1.32
N GLY A 135 0.07 -12.83 -0.87
CA GLY A 135 -0.15 -13.43 0.44
C GLY A 135 0.05 -12.46 1.61
N GLN A 136 -0.38 -12.89 2.80
CA GLN A 136 -0.26 -12.10 4.03
C GLN A 136 1.20 -11.68 4.29
N HIS A 137 1.36 -10.46 4.80
CA HIS A 137 2.66 -9.85 5.11
C HIS A 137 3.63 -9.72 3.92
N CYS A 138 3.15 -9.92 2.69
CA CYS A 138 3.92 -9.70 1.48
C CYS A 138 3.61 -8.32 0.88
N ILE A 139 4.62 -7.63 0.38
CA ILE A 139 4.49 -6.33 -0.30
C ILE A 139 4.82 -6.41 -1.81
N ILE A 140 5.66 -7.37 -2.21
CA ILE A 140 5.98 -7.66 -3.61
C ILE A 140 5.99 -9.18 -3.75
N CYS A 141 5.20 -9.73 -4.66
CA CYS A 141 5.13 -11.18 -4.91
C CYS A 141 5.18 -11.50 -6.39
N SER A 142 5.58 -12.72 -6.71
CA SER A 142 5.52 -13.28 -8.06
C SER A 142 4.35 -14.25 -8.23
N SER A 143 3.82 -14.78 -7.13
CA SER A 143 2.62 -15.61 -7.07
C SER A 143 1.91 -15.44 -5.72
N ALA A 144 0.77 -16.12 -5.54
CA ALA A 144 0.05 -16.14 -4.27
C ALA A 144 0.88 -16.70 -3.10
N THR A 145 1.86 -17.56 -3.39
CA THR A 145 2.68 -18.27 -2.39
C THR A 145 4.15 -17.86 -2.38
N VAL A 146 4.62 -17.18 -3.43
CA VAL A 146 6.01 -16.73 -3.54
C VAL A 146 6.08 -15.22 -3.39
N CYS A 147 6.55 -14.80 -2.22
CA CYS A 147 6.77 -13.42 -1.84
C CYS A 147 8.22 -12.99 -2.12
N ASN A 148 8.42 -11.99 -2.97
CA ASN A 148 9.74 -11.45 -3.25
C ASN A 148 10.19 -10.40 -2.23
N SER A 149 9.27 -9.84 -1.46
CA SER A 149 9.55 -8.87 -0.41
C SER A 149 8.42 -8.84 0.61
N CYS A 150 8.74 -9.10 1.86
CA CYS A 150 7.82 -9.04 2.98
C CYS A 150 7.75 -7.65 3.61
N ASP A 151 6.74 -7.39 4.42
CA ASP A 151 6.67 -6.20 5.26
C ASP A 151 7.81 -6.23 6.29
N LEU A 152 8.89 -5.52 5.98
CA LEU A 152 10.12 -5.45 6.76
C LEU A 152 9.94 -4.88 8.17
N LYS A 153 8.75 -4.35 8.52
CA LYS A 153 8.41 -3.97 9.90
C LYS A 153 8.18 -5.18 10.79
N THR A 154 7.61 -6.24 10.25
CA THR A 154 7.12 -7.39 11.02
C THR A 154 7.70 -8.73 10.59
N HIS A 155 8.14 -8.84 9.33
CA HIS A 155 8.59 -10.09 8.74
C HIS A 155 9.91 -9.91 7.98
N ILE A 156 10.65 -11.01 7.84
CA ILE A 156 11.80 -11.13 6.96
C ILE A 156 11.44 -11.99 5.75
N THR A 157 12.09 -11.73 4.62
CA THR A 157 11.91 -12.51 3.39
C THR A 157 12.94 -13.62 3.36
N THR A 158 12.53 -14.86 3.07
CA THR A 158 13.44 -15.99 2.85
C THR A 158 13.80 -16.13 1.36
N ILE A 159 14.86 -16.86 1.05
CA ILE A 159 15.26 -17.21 -0.33
C ILE A 159 14.22 -18.04 -1.09
N TYR A 160 13.26 -18.64 -0.37
CA TYR A 160 12.16 -19.42 -0.96
C TYR A 160 10.91 -18.57 -1.21
N GLY A 161 10.94 -17.31 -0.81
CA GLY A 161 9.82 -16.38 -0.93
C GLY A 161 8.74 -16.58 0.11
N THR A 162 9.11 -17.02 1.31
CA THR A 162 8.21 -17.05 2.46
C THR A 162 8.48 -15.85 3.38
N CYS A 163 7.44 -15.40 4.08
CA CYS A 163 7.54 -14.36 5.09
C CYS A 163 7.53 -15.00 6.48
N THR A 164 8.62 -14.86 7.23
CA THR A 164 8.73 -15.37 8.60
C THR A 164 8.87 -14.23 9.60
N PRO A 165 8.45 -14.42 10.87
CA PRO A 165 8.51 -13.38 11.88
C PRO A 165 9.90 -12.76 11.99
N LYS A 166 9.95 -11.43 12.07
CA LYS A 166 11.20 -10.68 12.20
C LYS A 166 11.70 -10.73 13.65
N CYS A 167 13.01 -10.86 13.80
CA CYS A 167 13.70 -10.76 15.08
C CYS A 167 13.80 -9.28 15.48
N LYS A 168 13.54 -9.00 16.76
CA LYS A 168 13.78 -7.67 17.33
C LYS A 168 15.27 -7.53 17.66
N ASP A 169 15.89 -6.43 17.24
CA ASP A 169 17.26 -6.04 17.60
C ASP A 169 18.29 -7.18 17.42
N ILE A 170 18.42 -7.69 16.19
CA ILE A 170 19.37 -8.76 15.86
C ILE A 170 20.82 -8.26 15.92
N GLU A 171 21.68 -8.99 16.64
CA GLU A 171 23.12 -8.73 16.69
C GLU A 171 23.82 -9.20 15.41
N ASP A 172 24.87 -8.49 15.00
CA ASP A 172 25.68 -8.89 13.85
C ASP A 172 26.32 -10.27 14.06
N GLY A 173 26.42 -11.04 12.98
CA GLY A 173 26.78 -12.46 13.02
C GLY A 173 25.61 -13.42 13.32
N ASN A 174 24.38 -12.90 13.44
CA ASN A 174 23.17 -13.71 13.51
C ASN A 174 22.23 -13.47 12.32
N TYR A 175 21.45 -14.50 11.98
CA TYR A 175 20.31 -14.41 11.08
C TYR A 175 19.03 -14.69 11.85
N CYS A 176 17.90 -14.28 11.29
CA CYS A 176 16.61 -14.52 11.93
C CYS A 176 15.96 -15.79 11.38
N LYS A 177 15.61 -16.72 12.27
CA LYS A 177 14.81 -17.90 11.96
C LYS A 177 13.53 -17.86 12.78
N ASP A 178 12.43 -17.56 12.09
CA ASP A 178 11.08 -17.54 12.68
C ASP A 178 10.98 -16.71 13.97
N GLY A 179 11.54 -15.50 13.94
CA GLY A 179 11.57 -14.57 15.08
C GLY A 179 12.65 -14.88 16.13
N VAL A 180 13.46 -15.93 15.93
CA VAL A 180 14.53 -16.33 16.86
C VAL A 180 15.91 -16.08 16.20
N PRO A 181 16.79 -15.27 16.81
CA PRO A 181 18.16 -15.10 16.34
C PRO A 181 18.94 -16.42 16.42
N LYS A 182 19.67 -16.72 15.34
CA LYS A 182 20.56 -17.89 15.24
C LYS A 182 21.90 -17.47 14.65
N PRO A 183 23.02 -18.09 15.05
CA PRO A 183 24.32 -17.80 14.45
C PRO A 183 24.31 -18.03 12.94
N CYS A 184 24.97 -17.17 12.19
CA CYS A 184 25.10 -17.33 10.75
C CYS A 184 25.94 -18.56 10.40
N ALA A 185 25.55 -19.24 9.32
CA ALA A 185 26.19 -20.45 8.81
C ALA A 185 26.00 -20.49 7.28
N GLU A 186 26.65 -21.38 6.56
CA GLU A 186 26.32 -21.59 5.16
C GLU A 186 24.92 -22.23 5.00
N GLY A 187 24.26 -21.96 3.86
CA GLY A 187 22.94 -22.54 3.57
C GLY A 187 21.76 -21.89 4.29
N LEU A 188 21.89 -20.62 4.71
CA LEU A 188 20.77 -19.90 5.34
C LEU A 188 19.63 -19.65 4.36
N GLU A 189 18.43 -19.63 4.93
CA GLU A 189 17.21 -19.31 4.20
C GLU A 189 16.91 -17.81 4.23
N SER A 190 17.54 -17.03 5.12
CA SER A 190 17.36 -15.59 5.22
C SER A 190 18.70 -14.86 5.42
N PRO A 191 18.79 -13.56 5.13
CA PRO A 191 20.05 -12.84 5.23
C PRO A 191 20.61 -12.79 6.65
N CYS A 192 21.89 -13.12 6.76
CA CYS A 192 22.71 -12.86 7.94
C CYS A 192 22.88 -11.34 8.16
N SER A 193 22.76 -10.88 9.41
CA SER A 193 23.04 -9.49 9.77
C SER A 193 24.56 -9.28 9.85
N CYS A 194 25.11 -8.51 8.92
CA CYS A 194 26.50 -8.07 8.92
C CYS A 194 26.55 -6.56 8.72
N ARG A 195 26.08 -5.81 9.73
CA ARG A 195 25.93 -4.36 9.73
C ARG A 195 25.00 -3.85 8.63
N TYR A 196 25.57 -3.29 7.54
CA TYR A 196 24.81 -2.72 6.41
C TYR A 196 24.93 -3.57 5.14
N ALA A 197 25.60 -4.72 5.22
CA ALA A 197 25.70 -5.64 4.11
C ALA A 197 24.38 -6.41 3.93
N SER A 198 24.01 -6.61 2.68
CA SER A 198 22.76 -7.28 2.26
C SER A 198 23.08 -8.66 1.71
N ASN A 199 22.12 -9.59 1.81
CA ASN A 199 22.22 -10.95 1.24
C ASN A 199 23.46 -11.74 1.67
N CYS A 200 23.95 -11.54 2.89
CA CYS A 200 25.02 -12.35 3.45
C CYS A 200 24.50 -13.72 3.87
N ALA A 201 25.28 -14.77 3.62
CA ALA A 201 25.10 -16.08 4.27
C ALA A 201 25.97 -16.17 5.54
N SER A 202 27.17 -15.59 5.51
CA SER A 202 28.04 -15.43 6.69
C SER A 202 28.70 -14.05 6.70
N CYS A 203 29.19 -13.62 7.86
CA CYS A 203 29.97 -12.38 8.01
C CYS A 203 31.48 -12.68 8.03
N ASN A 204 32.28 -11.67 7.67
CA ASN A 204 33.72 -11.68 7.91
C ASN A 204 34.02 -11.61 9.42
N SER A 205 35.30 -11.77 9.80
CA SER A 205 35.73 -11.73 11.21
C SER A 205 35.43 -10.41 11.92
N ALA A 206 35.30 -9.30 11.18
CA ALA A 206 34.96 -7.98 11.71
C ALA A 206 33.45 -7.72 11.81
N GLN A 207 32.62 -8.66 11.32
CA GLN A 207 31.16 -8.59 11.26
C GLN A 207 30.58 -7.38 10.52
N ASP A 208 31.37 -6.74 9.66
CA ASP A 208 31.00 -5.51 8.95
C ASP A 208 30.82 -5.70 7.44
N ALA A 209 31.08 -6.90 6.93
CA ALA A 209 30.85 -7.30 5.54
C ALA A 209 30.49 -8.78 5.42
N CYS A 210 29.92 -9.20 4.28
CA CYS A 210 29.67 -10.59 4.02
C CYS A 210 30.97 -11.34 3.73
N ASP A 211 31.14 -12.51 4.34
CA ASP A 211 32.18 -13.47 3.95
C ASP A 211 31.69 -14.41 2.86
N THR A 212 30.45 -14.90 2.97
CA THR A 212 29.75 -15.61 1.90
C THR A 212 28.41 -14.97 1.60
N CYS A 213 27.91 -15.14 0.38
CA CYS A 213 26.62 -14.61 -0.05
C CYS A 213 25.54 -15.71 -0.03
N LEU A 214 24.28 -15.29 0.11
CA LEU A 214 23.13 -16.17 -0.14
C LEU A 214 23.16 -16.72 -1.58
N PRO A 215 22.45 -17.84 -1.85
CA PRO A 215 22.37 -18.41 -3.19
C PRO A 215 21.96 -17.39 -4.25
N ASN A 216 22.53 -17.53 -5.45
CA ASN A 216 22.26 -16.70 -6.63
C ASN A 216 22.68 -15.22 -6.51
N VAL A 217 23.54 -14.90 -5.53
CA VAL A 217 24.11 -13.56 -5.35
C VAL A 217 25.63 -13.62 -5.52
N ILE A 218 26.19 -12.66 -6.25
CA ILE A 218 27.63 -12.53 -6.51
C ILE A 218 28.26 -11.67 -5.41
N LYS A 219 29.40 -12.13 -4.87
CA LYS A 219 30.21 -11.37 -3.91
C LYS A 219 30.98 -10.27 -4.64
N GLY A 220 30.58 -9.03 -4.43
CA GLY A 220 31.28 -7.85 -4.92
C GLY A 220 32.46 -7.44 -4.04
N ASN A 221 33.18 -6.39 -4.47
CA ASN A 221 34.31 -5.85 -3.72
C ASN A 221 33.87 -5.33 -2.34
N GLY A 222 34.73 -5.52 -1.32
CA GLY A 222 34.41 -5.15 0.07
C GLY A 222 33.31 -6.01 0.72
N GLY A 223 33.05 -7.21 0.20
CA GLY A 223 32.13 -8.18 0.82
C GLY A 223 30.65 -7.79 0.73
N ARG A 224 30.23 -7.13 -0.35
CA ARG A 224 28.83 -6.77 -0.59
C ARG A 224 28.17 -7.79 -1.51
N CYS A 225 27.03 -8.35 -1.12
CA CYS A 225 26.25 -9.28 -1.94
C CYS A 225 25.02 -8.55 -2.50
N ARG A 226 25.21 -7.81 -3.60
CA ARG A 226 24.17 -6.96 -4.22
C ARG A 226 23.88 -7.32 -5.67
N ASP A 227 24.84 -7.91 -6.35
CA ASP A 227 24.72 -8.26 -7.75
C ASP A 227 24.16 -9.68 -7.86
N CYS A 228 23.17 -9.88 -8.72
CA CYS A 228 22.57 -11.19 -8.92
C CYS A 228 23.37 -12.00 -9.95
N ALA A 229 23.39 -13.32 -9.78
CA ALA A 229 23.92 -14.24 -10.78
C ALA A 229 23.11 -14.18 -12.09
N THR A 230 23.70 -14.63 -13.19
CA THR A 230 23.02 -14.71 -14.49
C THR A 230 21.71 -15.51 -14.38
N GLY A 231 20.62 -14.97 -14.94
CA GLY A 231 19.27 -15.56 -14.86
C GLY A 231 18.46 -15.12 -13.61
N PHE A 232 19.05 -14.27 -12.77
CA PHE A 232 18.39 -13.73 -11.58
C PHE A 232 18.35 -12.20 -11.61
N LYS A 233 17.26 -11.63 -11.07
CA LYS A 233 17.02 -10.20 -10.99
C LYS A 233 16.81 -9.77 -9.55
N LEU A 234 17.32 -8.59 -9.22
CA LEU A 234 17.11 -7.98 -7.91
C LEU A 234 15.66 -7.48 -7.81
N ILE A 235 14.85 -8.15 -6.98
CA ILE A 235 13.45 -7.79 -6.70
C ILE A 235 13.29 -7.80 -5.18
N GLY A 236 12.72 -6.74 -4.61
CA GLY A 236 12.48 -6.72 -3.16
C GLY A 236 13.72 -6.75 -2.27
N GLY A 237 14.92 -6.54 -2.84
CA GLY A 237 16.20 -6.60 -2.13
C GLY A 237 16.93 -7.95 -2.21
N MET A 238 16.31 -8.97 -2.81
CA MET A 238 16.90 -10.31 -3.01
C MET A 238 16.95 -10.67 -4.50
N CYS A 239 17.72 -11.71 -4.84
CA CYS A 239 17.89 -12.17 -6.21
C CYS A 239 16.92 -13.31 -6.53
N TRP A 240 16.01 -13.07 -7.48
CA TRP A 240 14.95 -13.99 -7.87
C TRP A 240 15.08 -14.42 -9.33
N PRO A 241 14.65 -15.65 -9.68
CA PRO A 241 14.63 -16.09 -11.08
C PRO A 241 13.81 -15.15 -11.97
N GLU A 242 14.33 -14.81 -13.15
CA GLU A 242 13.61 -13.94 -14.12
C GLU A 242 12.39 -14.62 -14.76
N THR A 243 12.41 -15.94 -14.79
CA THR A 243 11.26 -16.77 -15.18
C THR A 243 10.88 -17.63 -13.99
N PRO A 244 9.58 -17.84 -13.70
CA PRO A 244 9.22 -18.92 -12.80
C PRO A 244 9.82 -20.18 -13.41
N VAL A 245 10.82 -20.74 -12.73
CA VAL A 245 11.35 -22.06 -13.08
C VAL A 245 10.12 -22.95 -13.17
N PRO A 246 9.83 -23.59 -14.32
CA PRO A 246 8.71 -24.50 -14.39
C PRO A 246 8.84 -25.45 -13.22
N ALA A 247 7.77 -25.58 -12.42
CA ALA A 247 7.77 -26.51 -11.31
C ALA A 247 8.36 -27.84 -11.80
N PRO A 248 9.31 -28.46 -11.06
CA PRO A 248 9.80 -29.77 -11.42
C PRO A 248 8.59 -30.64 -11.77
N PRO A 249 8.60 -31.36 -12.90
CA PRO A 249 7.49 -32.23 -13.24
C PRO A 249 7.20 -33.07 -12.00
N ALA A 250 5.93 -33.08 -11.57
CA ALA A 250 5.51 -33.89 -10.44
C ALA A 250 6.11 -35.29 -10.62
N PRO A 251 6.68 -35.91 -9.56
CA PRO A 251 7.23 -37.25 -9.69
C PRO A 251 6.20 -38.11 -10.39
N GLU A 252 6.60 -38.77 -11.49
CA GLU A 252 5.71 -39.66 -12.21
C GLU A 252 5.10 -40.62 -11.19
N PRO A 253 3.77 -40.82 -11.20
CA PRO A 253 3.15 -41.77 -10.30
C PRO A 253 3.86 -43.11 -10.47
N PRO A 254 4.18 -43.82 -9.37
CA PRO A 254 4.88 -45.10 -9.47
C PRO A 254 4.12 -45.99 -10.44
N THR A 255 4.83 -46.51 -11.44
CA THR A 255 4.27 -47.50 -12.35
C THR A 255 3.78 -48.68 -11.53
N PRO A 256 2.53 -49.16 -11.74
CA PRO A 256 2.03 -50.33 -11.03
C PRO A 256 2.98 -51.51 -11.25
N ASP A 257 3.51 -52.07 -10.16
CA ASP A 257 4.31 -53.28 -10.24
C ASP A 257 3.41 -54.42 -10.73
N PRO A 258 3.71 -55.04 -11.90
CA PRO A 258 2.87 -56.10 -12.47
C PRO A 258 2.80 -57.37 -11.60
N ASN A 259 3.59 -57.46 -10.53
CA ASN A 259 3.59 -58.60 -9.61
C ASN A 259 2.83 -58.35 -8.29
N ILE A 260 2.21 -57.18 -8.11
CA ILE A 260 1.34 -56.91 -6.96
C ILE A 260 -0.12 -57.11 -7.39
N PRO A 261 -0.83 -58.11 -6.83
CA PRO A 261 -2.26 -58.25 -7.05
C PRO A 261 -2.98 -56.96 -6.64
N GLU A 262 -3.79 -56.41 -7.54
CA GLU A 262 -4.65 -55.27 -7.26
C GLU A 262 -5.51 -55.59 -6.02
N PRO A 263 -5.55 -54.71 -5.00
CA PRO A 263 -6.46 -54.90 -3.89
C PRO A 263 -7.90 -54.90 -4.43
N PRO A 264 -8.79 -55.75 -3.90
CA PRO A 264 -10.17 -55.78 -4.34
C PRO A 264 -10.79 -54.39 -4.16
N VAL A 265 -11.24 -53.81 -5.27
CA VAL A 265 -11.99 -52.56 -5.27
C VAL A 265 -13.23 -52.78 -4.40
N PRO A 266 -13.41 -52.07 -3.27
CA PRO A 266 -14.63 -52.19 -2.50
C PRO A 266 -15.81 -51.74 -3.39
N GLU A 267 -16.83 -52.58 -3.49
CA GLU A 267 -18.06 -52.23 -4.20
C GLU A 267 -18.62 -50.92 -3.64
N PRO A 268 -19.03 -49.97 -4.49
CA PRO A 268 -19.65 -48.74 -4.03
C PRO A 268 -20.93 -49.10 -3.26
N PRO A 269 -21.16 -48.52 -2.07
CA PRO A 269 -22.41 -48.76 -1.36
C PRO A 269 -23.58 -48.30 -2.22
N THR A 270 -24.56 -49.18 -2.39
CA THR A 270 -25.85 -48.88 -3.00
C THR A 270 -26.44 -47.64 -2.34
N PRO A 271 -26.86 -46.60 -3.08
CA PRO A 271 -27.46 -45.42 -2.46
C PRO A 271 -28.78 -45.83 -1.80
N GLU A 272 -28.85 -45.70 -0.48
CA GLU A 272 -30.12 -45.70 0.24
C GLU A 272 -30.98 -44.52 -0.23
N PRO A 273 -32.29 -44.70 -0.43
CA PRO A 273 -33.18 -43.60 -0.73
C PRO A 273 -33.35 -42.74 0.53
N SER A 274 -32.61 -41.63 0.61
CA SER A 274 -32.88 -40.56 1.58
C SER A 274 -34.17 -39.85 1.18
N GLY A 275 -35.31 -40.38 1.62
CA GLY A 275 -36.53 -39.59 1.74
C GLY A 275 -36.36 -38.55 2.85
N PRO A 276 -36.85 -37.32 2.71
CA PRO A 276 -36.85 -36.37 3.81
C PRO A 276 -37.75 -36.90 4.92
N ASP A 277 -37.20 -37.03 6.13
CA ASP A 277 -38.00 -37.29 7.33
C ASP A 277 -39.09 -36.21 7.47
N PRO A 278 -40.34 -36.57 7.81
CA PRO A 278 -41.37 -35.59 8.09
C PRO A 278 -41.00 -34.85 9.38
N VAL A 279 -40.45 -33.64 9.21
CA VAL A 279 -40.23 -32.71 10.32
C VAL A 279 -41.59 -32.39 10.93
N THR A 280 -41.82 -32.94 12.12
CA THR A 280 -42.93 -32.55 12.98
C THR A 280 -42.65 -31.13 13.48
N PRO A 281 -43.50 -30.13 13.21
CA PRO A 281 -43.22 -28.77 13.64
C PRO A 281 -43.26 -28.68 15.17
N GLU A 282 -42.14 -28.25 15.77
CA GLU A 282 -42.11 -27.83 17.17
C GLU A 282 -43.04 -26.62 17.38
N PRO A 283 -43.73 -26.52 18.53
CA PRO A 283 -44.60 -25.39 18.83
C PRO A 283 -43.76 -24.11 19.00
N VAL A 284 -43.98 -23.15 18.10
CA VAL A 284 -43.38 -21.82 18.17
C VAL A 284 -43.86 -21.12 19.46
N PRO A 285 -42.95 -20.63 20.33
CA PRO A 285 -43.34 -19.86 21.50
C PRO A 285 -44.04 -18.55 21.08
N PRO A 286 -45.04 -18.08 21.84
CA PRO A 286 -45.79 -16.88 21.47
C PRO A 286 -44.87 -15.66 21.42
N SER A 287 -44.97 -14.89 20.34
CA SER A 287 -44.24 -13.64 20.17
C SER A 287 -44.60 -12.65 21.29
N PRO A 288 -43.61 -11.91 21.83
CA PRO A 288 -43.89 -10.86 22.81
C PRO A 288 -44.76 -9.76 22.17
N PRO A 289 -45.65 -9.11 22.94
CA PRO A 289 -46.55 -8.09 22.42
C PRO A 289 -45.74 -6.89 21.89
N VAL A 290 -46.10 -6.47 20.68
CA VAL A 290 -45.57 -5.26 20.04
C VAL A 290 -45.95 -4.05 20.90
N PRO A 291 -44.99 -3.19 21.30
CA PRO A 291 -45.30 -1.99 22.05
C PRO A 291 -46.09 -1.01 21.18
N VAL A 292 -47.23 -0.58 21.72
CA VAL A 292 -48.13 0.41 21.11
C VAL A 292 -47.44 1.79 21.10
N PRO A 293 -47.52 2.58 20.01
CA PRO A 293 -46.99 3.94 20.00
C PRO A 293 -47.78 4.83 20.97
N VAL A 294 -47.13 5.30 22.02
CA VAL A 294 -47.71 6.28 22.94
C VAL A 294 -47.61 7.66 22.30
N ALA A 295 -48.76 8.29 22.05
CA ALA A 295 -48.84 9.68 21.63
C ALA A 295 -48.36 10.62 22.76
N PRO A 296 -47.52 11.63 22.49
CA PRO A 296 -47.08 12.56 23.52
C PRO A 296 -48.21 13.55 23.87
N THR A 297 -48.52 13.63 25.16
CA THR A 297 -49.40 14.64 25.76
C THR A 297 -48.56 15.87 26.16
N PRO A 298 -49.02 17.12 25.96
CA PRO A 298 -48.19 18.31 26.14
C PRO A 298 -48.04 18.66 27.62
N SER A 299 -46.80 18.92 28.06
CA SER A 299 -46.50 19.52 29.36
C SER A 299 -45.70 20.82 29.16
N SER A 300 -46.19 21.89 29.77
CA SER A 300 -45.61 23.24 29.85
C SER A 300 -44.42 23.30 30.82
N PRO A 301 -43.66 24.42 30.87
CA PRO A 301 -42.22 24.39 31.08
C PRO A 301 -41.78 24.72 32.51
N ASP A 302 -40.63 24.16 32.88
CA ASP A 302 -39.78 24.61 33.99
C ASP A 302 -38.30 24.53 33.54
N PRO A 303 -37.37 25.25 34.20
CA PRO A 303 -36.48 26.19 33.54
C PRO A 303 -35.11 25.67 33.10
N GLU A 304 -34.52 26.48 32.23
CA GLU A 304 -33.18 26.47 31.61
C GLU A 304 -32.05 25.74 32.33
N VAL A 305 -31.51 24.72 31.65
CA VAL A 305 -30.06 24.46 31.62
C VAL A 305 -29.67 24.23 30.16
N ASN A 306 -29.12 25.26 29.52
CA ASN A 306 -28.63 25.21 28.14
C ASN A 306 -27.10 25.35 28.09
N SER A 307 -26.50 24.42 27.35
CA SER A 307 -25.25 24.52 26.58
C SER A 307 -23.94 24.87 27.28
N GLN A 308 -23.01 23.91 27.25
CA GLN A 308 -21.60 24.22 27.03
C GLN A 308 -21.18 23.77 25.62
N ASN A 309 -21.58 24.59 24.65
CA ASN A 309 -20.82 24.77 23.42
C ASN A 309 -19.48 25.41 23.80
N LEU A 310 -18.37 24.73 23.53
CA LEU A 310 -17.03 25.29 23.72
C LEU A 310 -16.82 26.45 22.72
N SER A 311 -16.85 27.66 23.26
CA SER A 311 -16.56 28.91 22.57
C SER A 311 -15.14 28.93 22.00
N SER A 312 -15.01 29.39 20.76
CA SER A 312 -13.75 29.70 20.03
C SER A 312 -12.79 30.67 20.76
N GLY A 313 -13.12 31.14 21.96
CA GLY A 313 -12.21 31.91 22.82
C GLY A 313 -11.21 31.08 23.64
N ALA A 314 -11.46 29.79 23.87
CA ALA A 314 -10.60 28.96 24.74
C ALA A 314 -9.31 28.48 24.05
N VAL A 315 -9.33 28.31 22.72
CA VAL A 315 -8.16 27.85 21.94
C VAL A 315 -7.11 28.97 21.81
N THR A 316 -7.54 30.22 21.72
CA THR A 316 -6.64 31.39 21.65
C THR A 316 -5.86 31.61 22.95
N GLY A 317 -6.45 31.31 24.11
CA GLY A 317 -5.77 31.43 25.41
C GLY A 317 -4.65 30.40 25.62
N ILE A 318 -4.85 29.16 25.15
CA ILE A 318 -3.85 28.09 25.27
C ILE A 318 -2.65 28.36 24.36
N VAL A 319 -2.88 28.85 23.14
CA VAL A 319 -1.79 29.19 22.21
C VAL A 319 -0.94 30.35 22.72
N ILE A 320 -1.56 31.39 23.30
CA ILE A 320 -0.82 32.51 23.90
C ILE A 320 -0.06 32.06 25.15
N GLY A 321 -0.66 31.21 26.00
CA GLY A 321 0.00 30.66 27.18
C GLY A 321 1.24 29.83 26.82
N VAL A 322 1.16 28.96 25.80
CA VAL A 322 2.28 28.15 25.33
C VAL A 322 3.38 29.03 24.71
N LEU A 323 3.02 30.07 23.95
CA LEU A 323 4.00 31.01 23.37
C LEU A 323 4.74 31.82 24.44
N LEU A 324 4.07 32.22 25.53
CA LEU A 324 4.72 32.91 26.66
C LEU A 324 5.69 32.00 27.42
N VAL A 325 5.32 30.72 27.62
CA VAL A 325 6.20 29.74 28.27
C VAL A 325 7.42 29.42 27.41
N VAL A 326 7.22 29.19 26.11
CA VAL A 326 8.34 28.94 25.18
C VAL A 326 9.23 30.18 25.03
N GLY A 327 8.65 31.38 25.00
CA GLY A 327 9.39 32.64 25.00
C GLY A 327 10.23 32.85 26.25
N ALA A 328 9.71 32.51 27.44
CA ALA A 328 10.45 32.58 28.69
C ALA A 328 11.62 31.58 28.75
N ILE A 329 11.40 30.35 28.30
CA ILE A 329 12.45 29.31 28.25
C ILE A 329 13.52 29.66 27.21
N GLY A 330 13.12 30.09 26.01
CA GLY A 330 14.04 30.50 24.94
C GLY A 330 14.84 31.76 25.30
N GLY A 331 14.19 32.78 25.86
CA GLY A 331 14.83 34.00 26.32
C GLY A 331 15.78 33.77 27.50
N GLY A 332 15.41 32.88 28.43
CA GLY A 332 16.27 32.48 29.55
C GLY A 332 17.54 31.75 29.10
N LEU A 333 17.42 30.83 28.14
CA LEU A 333 18.59 30.15 27.55
C LEU A 333 19.49 31.13 26.79
N ALA A 334 18.92 32.01 25.97
CA ALA A 334 19.69 33.03 25.25
C ALA A 334 20.42 33.99 26.22
N TYR A 335 19.74 34.47 27.27
CA TYR A 335 20.36 35.30 28.31
C TYR A 335 21.48 34.55 29.06
N TYR A 336 21.28 33.27 29.38
CA TYR A 336 22.30 32.43 30.02
C TYR A 336 23.55 32.28 29.15
N PHE A 337 23.40 32.00 27.85
CA PHE A 337 24.54 31.88 26.94
C PHE A 337 25.27 33.20 26.69
N ILE A 338 24.56 34.32 26.57
CA ILE A 338 25.17 35.66 26.44
C ILE A 338 25.94 36.03 27.71
N ARG A 339 25.39 35.74 28.90
CA ARG A 339 26.06 36.00 30.18
C ARG A 339 27.29 35.11 30.38
N LYS A 340 27.22 33.85 29.92
CA LYS A 340 28.37 32.93 29.92
C LYS A 340 29.46 33.36 28.94
N ALA A 341 29.10 33.94 27.80
CA ALA A 341 30.05 34.51 26.85
C ALA A 341 30.74 35.76 27.41
N LYS A 342 30.00 36.68 28.06
CA LYS A 342 30.59 37.85 28.72
C LYS A 342 31.61 37.49 29.82
N LYS A 343 31.32 36.47 30.65
CA LYS A 343 32.27 36.00 31.67
C LYS A 343 33.56 35.41 31.10
N ARG A 344 33.56 34.92 29.85
CA ARG A 344 34.78 34.42 29.19
C ARG A 344 35.65 35.54 28.62
N VAL A 345 35.08 36.72 28.36
CA VAL A 345 35.80 37.90 27.86
C VAL A 345 36.47 38.67 29.01
N GLU A 346 35.96 38.58 30.25
CA GLU A 346 36.58 39.20 31.43
C GLU A 346 37.71 38.37 32.07
N GLN A 347 38.01 37.17 31.56
CA GLN A 347 39.09 36.30 32.03
C GLN A 347 40.20 36.08 31.00
N GLN A 348 40.32 36.98 30.01
CA GLN A 348 41.39 36.99 29.01
C GLN A 348 42.12 38.32 29.02
#